data_AF-A0A559V8I4-F1
#
_entry.id   AF-A0A559V8I4-F1
#
_cell.length_a   1.000
_cell.length_b   1.000
_cell.length_c   1.000
_cell.angle_alpha   90.00
_cell.angle_beta   90.00
_cell.angle_gamma   90.00
#
_symmetry.space_group_name_H-M   'P 1'
#
loop_
_entity.id
_entity.type
_entity.pdbx_description
1 polymer ?
#
loop_
_entity_poly.entity_id
_entity_poly.type
_entity_poly.pdbx_seq_one_letter_code
_entity_poly.pdbx_strand_id
1 'polypeptide(L)'
;MLPVRGRDDRATRAVRLLGTRTAWTPVGDGEFYCPGCGGDRNYQRLTGRRRFTFLGVPVLPRGATGPVVECAACRHHFGTDVLDHPTTRRFSAMLRDAVHTVALAVLAAGGASSRTALESAATAVRAAGFEDCTEDQLAALVEALAADTGRVLGGPCGASLAIELHEALDPLAPHLAPVGRDSLLLQAARIALADGPYTPAERDALATIGAALTICADDVNRLLAAARTPS
;
A
#
# COMPACT_ATOMS: atom_id res chain seq x y z
N MET A 1 -17.79 -1.34 -21.65
CA MET A 1 -18.95 -0.48 -21.93
C MET A 1 -19.66 -0.16 -20.61
N LEU A 2 -19.42 1.03 -20.05
CA LEU A 2 -20.12 1.57 -18.88
C LEU A 2 -20.42 3.04 -19.18
N PRO A 3 -21.65 3.54 -18.98
CA PRO A 3 -22.04 4.83 -19.51
C PRO A 3 -21.49 5.97 -18.65
N VAL A 4 -20.81 6.87 -19.34
CA VAL A 4 -20.59 8.26 -18.93
C VAL A 4 -21.95 8.90 -18.63
N ARG A 5 -22.12 9.51 -17.45
CA ARG A 5 -23.18 10.50 -17.21
C ARG A 5 -22.56 11.81 -16.76
N GLY A 6 -22.05 12.51 -17.76
CA GLY A 6 -21.89 13.95 -17.69
C GLY A 6 -23.24 14.65 -17.87
N ARG A 7 -23.31 15.82 -17.22
CA ARG A 7 -23.97 17.05 -17.66
C ARG A 7 -25.50 17.10 -17.60
N ASP A 8 -25.94 18.15 -16.90
CA ASP A 8 -27.26 18.76 -17.01
C ASP A 8 -27.65 18.99 -18.47
N ASP A 9 -28.57 18.16 -18.98
CA ASP A 9 -29.31 18.48 -20.19
C ASP A 9 -30.72 18.95 -19.81
N ARG A 10 -30.88 20.28 -19.88
CA ARG A 10 -32.17 20.95 -20.06
C ARG A 10 -32.71 20.62 -21.46
N ALA A 11 -33.46 19.53 -21.60
CA ALA A 11 -34.46 19.27 -22.65
C ALA A 11 -35.05 17.88 -22.33
N THR A 12 -36.34 17.62 -22.15
CA THR A 12 -37.56 18.22 -22.67
C THR A 12 -38.65 17.94 -21.62
N ARG A 13 -39.51 18.92 -21.38
CA ARG A 13 -40.48 18.99 -20.28
C ARG A 13 -41.66 18.03 -20.47
N ALA A 14 -41.42 16.72 -20.47
CA ALA A 14 -42.48 15.75 -20.15
C ALA A 14 -42.62 15.73 -18.63
N VAL A 15 -43.75 16.22 -18.12
CA VAL A 15 -44.09 16.13 -16.69
C VAL A 15 -44.23 14.64 -16.34
N ARG A 16 -43.12 14.01 -15.94
CA ARG A 16 -43.17 12.66 -15.38
C ARG A 16 -43.89 12.76 -14.04
N LEU A 17 -45.17 12.39 -14.04
CA LEU A 17 -46.04 12.38 -12.87
C LEU A 17 -45.44 11.57 -11.71
N LEU A 18 -44.67 10.52 -12.03
CA LEU A 18 -43.97 9.66 -11.07
C LEU A 18 -42.46 9.68 -11.33
N GLY A 19 -41.66 9.70 -10.27
CA GLY A 19 -40.21 9.62 -10.32
C GLY A 19 -39.60 9.15 -9.01
N THR A 20 -38.27 9.03 -8.97
CA THR A 20 -37.51 8.81 -7.74
C THR A 20 -36.45 9.90 -7.64
N ARG A 21 -36.31 10.50 -6.46
CA ARG A 21 -35.22 11.43 -6.15
C ARG A 21 -34.43 10.91 -4.96
N THR A 22 -33.12 11.05 -5.01
CA THR A 22 -32.23 10.78 -3.88
C THR A 22 -31.86 12.11 -3.24
N ALA A 23 -32.18 12.26 -1.96
CA ALA A 23 -31.65 13.35 -1.14
C ALA A 23 -30.33 12.89 -0.54
N TRP A 24 -29.26 13.63 -0.79
CA TRP A 24 -27.93 13.35 -0.25
C TRP A 24 -27.68 14.18 1.01
N THR A 25 -27.13 13.55 2.03
CA THR A 25 -26.73 14.22 3.28
C THR A 25 -25.25 13.94 3.53
N PRO A 26 -24.40 14.98 3.71
CA PRO A 26 -23.00 14.80 4.05
C PRO A 26 -22.86 14.24 5.46
N VAL A 27 -21.99 13.24 5.62
CA VAL A 27 -21.77 12.51 6.87
C VAL A 27 -20.31 12.56 7.31
N GLY A 28 -19.40 12.91 6.42
CA GLY A 28 -17.99 13.11 6.73
C GLY A 28 -17.20 13.55 5.51
N ASP A 29 -15.94 13.88 5.72
CA ASP A 29 -14.99 14.30 4.69
C ASP A 29 -13.59 13.74 5.00
N GLY A 30 -12.68 13.82 4.02
CA GLY A 30 -11.31 13.34 4.15
C GLY A 30 -10.57 13.41 2.81
N GLU A 31 -9.39 12.80 2.74
CA GLU A 31 -8.58 12.70 1.52
C GLU A 31 -8.68 11.29 0.90
N PHE A 32 -8.70 11.20 -0.43
CA PHE A 32 -8.67 9.94 -1.18
C PHE A 32 -7.97 10.12 -2.53
N TYR A 33 -7.55 9.02 -3.15
CA TYR A 33 -7.09 9.05 -4.54
C TYR A 33 -8.29 9.05 -5.50
N CYS A 34 -8.52 10.15 -6.22
CA CYS A 34 -9.66 10.28 -7.12
C CYS A 34 -9.37 9.65 -8.49
N PRO A 35 -10.11 8.60 -8.93
CA PRO A 35 -9.89 7.99 -10.24
C PRO A 35 -10.21 8.92 -11.41
N GLY A 36 -11.12 9.88 -11.21
CA GLY A 36 -11.47 10.85 -12.25
C GLY A 36 -10.45 11.99 -12.41
N CYS A 37 -9.74 12.36 -11.34
CA CYS A 37 -8.72 13.40 -11.38
C CYS A 37 -7.30 12.85 -11.55
N GLY A 38 -7.07 11.57 -11.23
CA GLY A 38 -5.75 10.94 -11.23
C GLY A 38 -4.85 11.41 -10.09
N GLY A 39 -5.40 11.72 -8.91
CA GLY A 39 -4.59 12.19 -7.79
C GLY A 39 -5.37 12.41 -6.49
N ASP A 40 -4.62 12.72 -5.43
CA ASP A 40 -5.15 12.92 -4.08
C ASP A 40 -6.06 14.16 -4.03
N ARG A 41 -7.31 13.97 -3.59
CA ARG A 41 -8.32 15.03 -3.49
C ARG A 41 -9.11 14.88 -2.20
N ASN A 42 -9.74 15.98 -1.78
CA ASN A 42 -10.73 15.94 -0.72
C ASN A 42 -12.02 15.32 -1.23
N TYR A 43 -12.69 14.53 -0.39
CA TYR A 43 -14.01 13.99 -0.66
C TYR A 43 -15.03 14.37 0.41
N GLN A 44 -16.31 14.25 0.06
CA GLN A 44 -17.44 14.24 0.99
C GLN A 44 -18.15 12.90 0.92
N ARG A 45 -18.31 12.23 2.06
CA ARG A 45 -19.11 11.01 2.17
C ARG A 45 -20.57 11.39 2.33
N LEU A 46 -21.38 10.99 1.38
CA LEU A 46 -22.81 11.28 1.35
C LEU A 46 -23.60 10.00 1.60
N THR A 47 -24.68 10.09 2.37
CA THR A 47 -25.69 9.04 2.45
C THR A 47 -26.95 9.48 1.73
N GLY A 48 -27.53 8.58 0.94
CA GLY A 48 -28.69 8.88 0.13
C GLY A 48 -29.96 8.36 0.78
N ARG A 49 -31.03 9.16 0.83
CA ARG A 49 -32.40 8.67 1.09
C ARG A 49 -33.22 8.77 -0.19
N ARG A 50 -33.68 7.63 -0.73
CA ARG A 50 -34.55 7.58 -1.90
C ARG A 50 -35.97 7.92 -1.48
N ARG A 51 -36.57 8.88 -2.16
CA ARG A 51 -37.98 9.21 -2.01
C ARG A 51 -38.67 9.09 -3.37
N PHE A 52 -39.84 8.47 -3.35
CA PHE A 52 -40.75 8.50 -4.47
C PHE A 52 -41.28 9.92 -4.63
N THR A 53 -41.25 10.43 -5.85
CA THR A 53 -41.75 11.76 -6.15
C THR A 53 -43.01 11.67 -7.00
N PHE A 54 -44.09 12.33 -6.57
CA PHE A 54 -45.30 12.55 -7.33
C PHE A 54 -45.38 14.03 -7.71
N LEU A 55 -45.56 14.36 -8.99
CA LEU A 55 -45.53 15.74 -9.49
C LEU A 55 -44.27 16.52 -9.06
N GLY A 56 -43.14 15.84 -8.86
CA GLY A 56 -41.89 16.44 -8.38
C GLY A 56 -41.79 16.62 -6.86
N VAL A 57 -42.85 16.34 -6.10
CA VAL A 57 -42.86 16.40 -4.63
C VAL A 57 -42.51 15.03 -4.04
N PRO A 58 -41.50 14.93 -3.16
CA PRO A 58 -41.15 13.66 -2.50
C PRO A 58 -42.22 13.27 -1.47
N VAL A 59 -42.94 12.16 -1.73
CA VAL A 59 -44.12 11.74 -0.97
C VAL A 59 -43.90 10.49 -0.12
N LEU A 60 -43.13 9.50 -0.59
CA LEU A 60 -42.95 8.23 0.14
C LEU A 60 -41.47 7.83 0.23
N PRO A 61 -40.97 7.43 1.41
CA PRO A 61 -39.62 6.89 1.53
C PRO A 61 -39.55 5.52 0.81
N ARG A 62 -38.51 5.33 -0.01
CA ARG A 62 -38.29 4.09 -0.78
C ARG A 62 -37.00 3.37 -0.38
N GLY A 63 -36.47 3.68 0.80
CA GLY A 63 -35.23 3.12 1.34
C GLY A 63 -34.02 4.05 1.24
N ALA A 64 -32.92 3.66 1.88
CA ALA A 64 -31.63 4.33 1.77
C ALA A 64 -30.87 3.86 0.52
N THR A 65 -30.05 4.73 -0.05
CA THR A 65 -28.97 4.36 -0.97
C THR A 65 -27.70 4.20 -0.14
N GLY A 66 -26.84 3.25 -0.52
CA GLY A 66 -25.53 3.09 0.10
C GLY A 66 -24.72 4.39 0.10
N PRO A 67 -23.77 4.52 1.03
CA PRO A 67 -22.90 5.68 1.09
C PRO A 67 -22.14 5.84 -0.23
N VAL A 68 -22.03 7.08 -0.71
CA VAL A 68 -21.22 7.45 -1.87
C VAL A 68 -20.15 8.45 -1.46
N VAL A 69 -19.06 8.46 -2.21
CA VAL A 69 -17.96 9.39 -2.04
C VAL A 69 -18.03 10.41 -3.17
N GLU A 70 -18.20 11.68 -2.84
CA GLU A 70 -18.17 12.77 -3.82
C GLU A 70 -16.82 13.48 -3.80
N CYS A 71 -16.15 13.54 -4.95
CA CYS A 71 -14.91 14.31 -5.07
C CYS A 71 -15.19 15.82 -5.01
N ALA A 72 -14.47 16.56 -4.16
CA ALA A 72 -14.62 18.01 -4.07
C ALA A 72 -14.19 18.76 -5.35
N ALA A 73 -13.32 18.17 -6.16
CA ALA A 73 -12.79 18.77 -7.39
C ALA A 73 -13.63 18.45 -8.64
N CYS A 74 -13.79 17.16 -8.98
CA CYS A 74 -14.53 16.77 -10.19
C CYS A 74 -16.03 16.51 -9.97
N ARG A 75 -16.50 16.58 -8.71
CA ARG A 75 -17.92 16.38 -8.31
C ARG A 75 -18.52 15.03 -8.75
N HIS A 76 -17.69 14.08 -9.14
CA HIS A 76 -18.13 12.72 -9.46
C HIS A 76 -18.43 11.94 -8.19
N HIS A 77 -19.44 11.06 -8.29
CA HIS A 77 -19.79 10.10 -7.24
C HIS A 77 -19.13 8.76 -7.50
N PHE A 78 -18.48 8.25 -6.47
CA PHE A 78 -17.84 6.95 -6.44
C PHE A 78 -18.46 6.09 -5.32
N GLY A 79 -18.30 4.77 -5.41
CA GLY A 79 -18.59 3.89 -4.28
C GLY A 79 -17.61 4.11 -3.13
N THR A 80 -17.81 3.45 -1.99
CA THR A 80 -16.87 3.54 -0.86
C THR A 80 -15.59 2.73 -1.06
N ASP A 81 -15.57 1.82 -2.04
CA ASP A 81 -14.42 1.01 -2.44
C ASP A 81 -13.21 1.85 -2.88
N VAL A 82 -13.44 3.09 -3.37
CA VAL A 82 -12.33 4.00 -3.70
C VAL A 82 -11.55 4.49 -2.48
N LEU A 83 -12.09 4.31 -1.27
CA LEU A 83 -11.40 4.64 -0.02
C LEU A 83 -10.43 3.54 0.41
N ASP A 84 -10.54 2.34 -0.17
CA ASP A 84 -9.60 1.24 0.06
C ASP A 84 -8.30 1.45 -0.73
N HIS A 85 -8.27 2.38 -1.70
CA HIS A 85 -7.04 2.80 -2.36
C HIS A 85 -6.30 3.85 -1.52
N PRO A 86 -5.02 3.61 -1.17
CA PRO A 86 -4.23 4.59 -0.43
C PRO A 86 -4.04 5.85 -1.28
N THR A 87 -4.01 6.99 -0.60
CA THR A 87 -3.53 8.24 -1.22
C THR A 87 -2.06 8.10 -1.62
N THR A 88 -1.60 8.92 -2.55
CA THR A 88 -0.20 8.96 -2.98
C THR A 88 0.73 9.14 -1.79
N ARG A 89 0.38 10.05 -0.86
CA ARG A 89 1.15 10.28 0.37
C ARG A 89 1.21 9.04 1.26
N ARG A 90 0.07 8.38 1.50
CA ARG A 90 0.00 7.18 2.33
C ARG A 90 0.77 6.03 1.68
N PHE A 91 0.63 5.85 0.37
CA PHE A 91 1.36 4.84 -0.39
C PHE A 91 2.88 5.06 -0.32
N SER A 92 3.36 6.29 -0.51
CA SER A 92 4.79 6.61 -0.35
C SER A 92 5.30 6.41 1.08
N ALA A 93 4.46 6.61 2.10
CA ALA A 93 4.82 6.30 3.48
C ALA A 93 4.93 4.78 3.70
N MET A 94 3.96 4.00 3.21
CA MET A 94 3.99 2.54 3.28
C MET A 94 5.19 1.94 2.53
N LEU A 95 5.53 2.48 1.35
CA LEU A 95 6.71 2.04 0.60
C LEU A 95 8.02 2.31 1.34
N ARG A 96 8.13 3.48 1.96
CA ARG A 96 9.30 3.83 2.78
C ARG A 96 9.46 2.85 3.93
N ASP A 97 8.39 2.66 4.68
CA ASP A 97 8.35 1.75 5.82
C ASP A 97 8.72 0.31 5.40
N ALA A 98 8.11 -0.19 4.32
CA ALA A 98 8.43 -1.49 3.74
C ALA A 98 9.92 -1.64 3.37
N VAL A 99 10.53 -0.66 2.70
CA VAL A 99 11.96 -0.70 2.34
C VAL A 99 12.83 -0.73 3.59
N HIS A 100 12.50 0.06 4.60
CA HIS A 100 13.24 0.11 5.86
C HIS A 100 13.17 -1.24 6.60
N THR A 101 11.97 -1.79 6.77
CA THR A 101 11.75 -3.09 7.43
C THR A 101 12.43 -4.24 6.67
N VAL A 102 12.36 -4.23 5.34
CA VAL A 102 13.07 -5.21 4.49
C VAL A 102 14.59 -5.11 4.67
N ALA A 103 15.14 -3.90 4.71
CA ALA A 103 16.57 -3.69 4.90
C ALA A 103 17.03 -4.20 6.29
N LEU A 104 16.28 -3.88 7.35
CA LEU A 104 16.55 -4.40 8.69
C LEU A 104 16.46 -5.92 8.73
N ALA A 105 15.46 -6.51 8.06
CA ALA A 105 15.27 -7.94 8.06
C ALA A 105 16.44 -8.69 7.41
N VAL A 106 16.95 -8.18 6.29
CA VAL A 106 18.13 -8.74 5.61
C VAL A 106 19.40 -8.56 6.45
N LEU A 107 19.61 -7.37 7.02
CA LEU A 107 20.79 -7.11 7.86
C LEU A 107 20.78 -7.98 9.12
N ALA A 108 19.63 -8.15 9.78
CA ALA A 108 19.48 -9.01 10.94
C ALA A 108 19.69 -10.50 10.62
N ALA A 109 19.46 -10.93 9.37
CA ALA A 109 19.68 -12.30 8.93
C ALA A 109 21.17 -12.63 8.69
N GLY A 110 22.02 -11.64 8.40
CA GLY A 110 23.44 -11.89 8.13
C GLY A 110 24.33 -10.66 7.91
N GLY A 111 23.78 -9.56 7.38
CA GLY A 111 24.58 -8.40 6.95
C GLY A 111 25.03 -7.42 8.03
N ALA A 112 24.57 -7.54 9.29
CA ALA A 112 24.79 -6.54 10.35
C ALA A 112 26.27 -6.27 10.66
N SER A 113 27.14 -7.27 10.49
CA SER A 113 28.58 -7.17 10.77
C SER A 113 29.40 -6.66 9.57
N SER A 114 28.77 -6.50 8.41
CA SER A 114 29.44 -6.06 7.19
C SER A 114 29.14 -4.59 6.88
N ARG A 115 30.20 -3.80 6.76
CA ARG A 115 30.09 -2.40 6.36
C ARG A 115 29.50 -2.24 4.96
N THR A 116 29.83 -3.13 4.01
CA THR A 116 29.31 -3.04 2.64
C THR A 116 27.81 -3.33 2.57
N ALA A 117 27.31 -4.25 3.39
CA ALA A 117 25.88 -4.51 3.51
C ALA A 117 25.13 -3.34 4.15
N LEU A 118 25.68 -2.76 5.22
CA LEU A 118 25.13 -1.56 5.86
C LEU A 118 25.09 -0.35 4.91
N GLU A 119 26.16 -0.10 4.14
CA GLU A 119 26.22 0.98 3.15
C GLU A 119 25.20 0.78 2.03
N SER A 120 25.08 -0.45 1.52
CA SER A 120 24.06 -0.81 0.52
C SER A 120 22.64 -0.62 1.06
N ALA A 121 22.39 -1.02 2.30
CA ALA A 121 21.10 -0.85 2.98
C ALA A 121 20.77 0.63 3.21
N ALA A 122 21.71 1.43 3.72
CA ALA A 122 21.53 2.87 3.91
C ALA A 122 21.27 3.59 2.58
N THR A 123 21.91 3.15 1.50
CA THR A 123 21.67 3.70 0.15
C THR A 123 20.27 3.35 -0.35
N ALA A 124 19.83 2.11 -0.17
CA ALA A 124 18.48 1.65 -0.50
C ALA A 124 17.39 2.40 0.28
N VAL A 125 17.58 2.59 1.59
CA VAL A 125 16.63 3.27 2.49
C VAL A 125 16.57 4.77 2.18
N ARG A 126 17.71 5.42 1.93
CA ARG A 126 17.75 6.83 1.49
C ARG A 126 17.05 7.02 0.15
N ALA A 127 17.28 6.14 -0.82
CA ALA A 127 16.61 6.19 -2.12
C ALA A 127 15.08 6.05 -2.02
N ALA A 128 14.57 5.37 -0.99
CA ALA A 128 13.14 5.29 -0.72
C ALA A 128 12.55 6.56 -0.09
N GLY A 129 13.38 7.44 0.49
CA GLY A 129 12.97 8.74 1.04
C GLY A 129 13.13 8.88 2.56
N PHE A 130 14.02 8.10 3.17
CA PHE A 130 14.56 8.34 4.51
C PHE A 130 15.95 8.98 4.41
N GLU A 131 15.99 10.30 4.18
CA GLU A 131 17.23 11.01 3.80
C GLU A 131 18.31 10.98 4.89
N ASP A 132 17.91 10.98 6.17
CA ASP A 132 18.82 11.04 7.32
C ASP A 132 19.30 9.66 7.82
N CYS A 133 18.98 8.59 7.09
CA CYS A 133 19.34 7.23 7.49
C CYS A 133 20.86 7.00 7.33
N THR A 134 21.53 6.65 8.42
CA THR A 134 22.97 6.33 8.44
C THR A 134 23.24 4.85 8.69
N GLU A 135 24.42 4.38 8.29
CA GLU A 135 24.91 3.02 8.57
C GLU A 135 24.88 2.73 10.08
N ASP A 136 25.33 3.68 10.91
CA ASP A 136 25.37 3.54 12.38
C ASP A 136 23.97 3.40 12.99
N GLN A 137 22.97 4.12 12.46
CA GLN A 137 21.58 4.00 12.90
C GLN A 137 21.03 2.61 12.58
N LEU A 138 21.26 2.11 11.37
CA LEU A 138 20.84 0.76 10.97
C LEU A 138 21.52 -0.32 11.81
N ALA A 139 22.83 -0.20 12.04
CA ALA A 139 23.58 -1.13 12.89
C ALA A 139 23.03 -1.14 14.32
N ALA A 140 22.76 0.03 14.90
CA ALA A 140 22.18 0.14 16.24
C ALA A 140 20.78 -0.48 16.34
N LEU A 141 19.93 -0.30 15.32
CA LEU A 141 18.60 -0.91 15.26
C LEU A 141 18.69 -2.43 15.17
N VAL A 142 19.60 -2.97 14.35
CA VAL A 142 19.78 -4.41 14.22
C VAL A 142 20.34 -5.02 15.51
N GLU A 143 21.29 -4.36 16.17
CA GLU A 143 21.81 -4.80 17.48
C GLU A 143 20.71 -4.78 18.56
N ALA A 144 19.85 -3.75 18.56
CA ALA A 144 18.71 -3.69 19.46
C ALA A 144 17.71 -4.84 19.20
N LEU A 145 17.40 -5.12 17.92
CA LEU A 145 16.56 -6.25 17.53
C LEU A 145 17.15 -7.60 17.98
N ALA A 146 18.47 -7.78 17.82
CA ALA A 146 19.16 -8.99 18.28
C ALA A 146 19.08 -9.13 19.83
N ALA A 147 19.24 -8.02 20.55
CA ALA A 147 19.18 -7.99 22.01
C ALA A 147 17.77 -8.25 22.57
N ASP A 148 16.72 -7.81 21.88
CA ASP A 148 15.32 -8.07 22.26
C ASP A 148 14.89 -9.49 21.91
N THR A 149 15.34 -10.02 20.77
CA THR A 149 15.06 -11.40 20.34
C THR A 149 15.74 -12.42 21.26
N GLY A 150 16.95 -12.12 21.76
CA GLY A 150 17.66 -12.97 22.72
C GLY A 150 16.96 -13.14 24.08
N ARG A 151 15.98 -12.29 24.42
CA ARG A 151 15.21 -12.38 25.69
C ARG A 151 13.93 -13.21 25.56
N VAL A 152 13.44 -13.51 24.35
CA VAL A 152 12.08 -14.03 24.10
C VAL A 152 12.09 -15.42 23.46
N LEU A 153 12.86 -16.37 24.02
CA LEU A 153 12.89 -17.82 23.67
C LEU A 153 13.94 -18.20 22.60
N GLY A 154 14.67 -19.29 22.87
CA GLY A 154 15.64 -19.92 21.96
C GLY A 154 15.02 -20.64 20.76
N GLY A 155 14.20 -19.93 19.99
CA GLY A 155 13.77 -20.29 18.63
C GLY A 155 14.48 -19.41 17.58
N PRO A 156 14.48 -19.79 16.29
CA PRO A 156 15.20 -19.06 15.26
C PRO A 156 14.72 -17.61 15.20
N CYS A 157 15.67 -16.68 15.04
CA CYS A 157 15.53 -15.21 15.07
C CYS A 157 14.44 -14.61 14.13
N GLY A 158 13.69 -15.43 13.40
CA GLY A 158 12.76 -15.02 12.35
C GLY A 158 11.33 -14.72 12.79
N ALA A 159 10.85 -15.14 13.95
CA ALA A 159 9.41 -15.03 14.26
C ALA A 159 8.93 -13.58 14.49
N SER A 160 9.66 -12.78 15.29
CA SER A 160 9.28 -11.37 15.56
C SER A 160 9.40 -10.52 14.30
N LEU A 161 10.51 -10.67 13.60
CA LEU A 161 10.80 -9.93 12.38
C LEU A 161 9.90 -10.34 11.22
N ALA A 162 9.50 -11.61 11.12
CA ALA A 162 8.50 -12.03 10.14
C ALA A 162 7.14 -11.38 10.40
N ILE A 163 6.72 -11.22 11.66
CA ILE A 163 5.46 -10.54 11.98
C ILE A 163 5.50 -9.08 11.52
N GLU A 164 6.56 -8.34 11.88
CA GLU A 164 6.74 -6.94 11.45
C GLU A 164 6.80 -6.82 9.92
N LEU A 165 7.45 -7.77 9.26
CA LEU A 165 7.53 -7.81 7.81
C LEU A 165 6.15 -8.00 7.16
N HIS A 166 5.33 -8.91 7.66
CA HIS A 166 3.96 -9.07 7.16
C HIS A 166 3.12 -7.82 7.45
N GLU A 167 3.27 -7.19 8.61
CA GLU A 167 2.56 -5.96 8.95
C GLU A 167 2.90 -4.81 7.99
N ALA A 168 4.17 -4.69 7.58
CA ALA A 168 4.61 -3.67 6.63
C ALA A 168 4.25 -4.00 5.17
N LEU A 169 4.35 -5.27 4.75
CA LEU A 169 4.23 -5.68 3.34
C LEU A 169 2.82 -6.09 2.93
N ASP A 170 2.03 -6.75 3.79
CA ASP A 170 0.68 -7.23 3.45
C ASP A 170 -0.27 -6.10 3.03
N PRO A 171 -0.29 -4.93 3.70
CA PRO A 171 -1.12 -3.81 3.27
C PRO A 171 -0.65 -3.19 1.96
N LEU A 172 0.63 -3.35 1.61
CA LEU A 172 1.25 -2.74 0.44
C LEU A 172 1.12 -3.62 -0.82
N ALA A 173 1.22 -4.94 -0.67
CA ALA A 173 1.27 -5.89 -1.77
C ALA A 173 0.09 -5.78 -2.77
N PRO A 174 -1.18 -5.60 -2.35
CA PRO A 174 -2.31 -5.44 -3.28
C PRO A 174 -2.24 -4.18 -4.15
N HIS A 175 -1.50 -3.17 -3.71
CA HIS A 175 -1.39 -1.88 -4.40
C HIS A 175 -0.12 -1.78 -5.27
N LEU A 176 0.77 -2.77 -5.19
CA LEU A 176 1.97 -2.86 -6.01
C LEU A 176 1.70 -3.63 -7.31
N ALA A 177 2.12 -3.05 -8.44
CA ALA A 177 2.23 -3.81 -9.68
C ALA A 177 3.22 -4.98 -9.50
N PRO A 178 3.08 -6.10 -10.25
CA PRO A 178 4.01 -7.23 -10.18
C PRO A 178 5.49 -6.83 -10.25
N VAL A 179 5.84 -5.95 -11.20
CA VAL A 179 7.21 -5.42 -11.35
C VAL A 179 7.69 -4.66 -10.11
N GLY A 180 6.80 -3.96 -9.40
CA GLY A 180 7.14 -3.26 -8.17
C GLY A 180 7.47 -4.21 -7.02
N ARG A 181 6.74 -5.33 -6.93
CA ARG A 181 7.02 -6.40 -5.96
C ARG A 181 8.38 -7.05 -6.23
N ASP A 182 8.63 -7.38 -7.50
CA ASP A 182 9.92 -7.94 -7.93
C ASP A 182 11.09 -6.98 -7.63
N SER A 183 10.89 -5.68 -7.87
CA SER A 183 11.91 -4.65 -7.58
C SER A 183 12.24 -4.57 -6.09
N LEU A 184 11.25 -4.69 -5.20
CA LEU A 184 11.48 -4.66 -3.76
C LEU A 184 12.30 -5.87 -3.31
N LEU A 185 11.97 -7.06 -3.81
CA LEU A 185 12.72 -8.28 -3.53
C LEU A 185 14.14 -8.22 -4.10
N LEU A 186 14.31 -7.72 -5.32
CA LEU A 186 15.63 -7.54 -5.94
C LEU A 186 16.50 -6.55 -5.16
N GLN A 187 15.92 -5.50 -4.61
CA GLN A 187 16.64 -4.55 -3.75
C GLN A 187 17.12 -5.23 -2.47
N ALA A 188 16.27 -6.02 -1.80
CA ALA A 188 16.65 -6.84 -0.65
C ALA A 188 17.79 -7.81 -0.98
N ALA A 189 17.67 -8.48 -2.13
CA ALA A 189 18.65 -9.43 -2.64
C ALA A 189 20.00 -8.77 -2.96
N ARG A 190 20.04 -7.49 -3.36
CA ARG A 190 21.29 -6.74 -3.56
C ARG A 190 21.98 -6.38 -2.25
N ILE A 191 21.20 -6.02 -1.23
CA ILE A 191 21.74 -5.77 0.12
C ILE A 191 22.44 -7.03 0.64
N ALA A 192 21.78 -8.19 0.54
CA ALA A 192 22.34 -9.49 0.94
C ALA A 192 23.50 -10.01 0.06
N LEU A 193 23.78 -9.39 -1.10
CA LEU A 193 24.94 -9.73 -1.92
C LEU A 193 26.14 -8.81 -1.68
N ALA A 194 25.94 -7.71 -0.96
CA ALA A 194 26.94 -6.67 -0.82
C ALA A 194 28.17 -7.13 0.00
N ASP A 195 28.00 -8.14 0.84
CA ASP A 195 29.04 -8.74 1.67
C ASP A 195 29.49 -10.14 1.21
N GLY A 196 28.84 -10.71 0.20
CA GLY A 196 29.24 -11.98 -0.39
C GLY A 196 28.08 -12.81 -0.95
N PRO A 197 28.28 -14.14 -1.12
CA PRO A 197 27.19 -15.02 -1.54
C PRO A 197 26.18 -15.21 -0.39
N TYR A 198 24.89 -15.28 -0.74
CA TYR A 198 23.82 -15.49 0.25
C TYR A 198 24.12 -16.63 1.23
N THR A 199 23.93 -16.37 2.50
CA THR A 199 23.90 -17.35 3.59
C THR A 199 22.54 -18.08 3.62
N PRO A 200 22.42 -19.22 4.34
CA PRO A 200 21.12 -19.86 4.55
C PRO A 200 20.10 -18.95 5.23
N ALA A 201 20.52 -18.19 6.24
CA ALA A 201 19.64 -17.29 6.99
C ALA A 201 19.08 -16.16 6.10
N GLU A 202 19.91 -15.57 5.23
CA GLU A 202 19.44 -14.55 4.28
C GLU A 202 18.50 -15.13 3.23
N ARG A 203 18.72 -16.36 2.78
CA ARG A 203 17.78 -17.03 1.86
C ARG A 203 16.41 -17.23 2.51
N ASP A 204 16.37 -17.62 3.78
CA ASP A 204 15.11 -17.78 4.52
C ASP A 204 14.39 -16.43 4.72
N ALA A 205 15.14 -15.38 5.02
CA ALA A 205 14.61 -14.02 5.11
C ALA A 205 14.04 -13.55 3.76
N LEU A 206 14.79 -13.72 2.66
CA LEU A 206 14.36 -13.35 1.30
C LEU A 206 13.15 -14.16 0.83
N ALA A 207 13.04 -15.44 1.22
CA ALA A 207 11.86 -16.26 0.96
C ALA A 207 10.63 -15.73 1.74
N THR A 208 10.82 -15.30 2.98
CA THR A 208 9.75 -14.70 3.80
C THR A 208 9.29 -13.37 3.20
N ILE A 209 10.21 -12.53 2.74
CA ILE A 209 9.90 -11.28 2.02
C ILE A 209 9.12 -11.59 0.74
N GLY A 210 9.56 -12.57 -0.05
CA GLY A 210 8.87 -13.00 -1.26
C GLY A 210 7.44 -13.46 -0.99
N ALA A 211 7.23 -14.24 0.08
CA ALA A 211 5.92 -14.72 0.49
C ALA A 211 4.98 -13.57 0.90
N ALA A 212 5.45 -12.62 1.71
CA ALA A 212 4.68 -11.44 2.11
C ALA A 212 4.36 -10.52 0.91
N LEU A 213 5.26 -10.45 -0.08
CA LEU A 213 5.00 -9.78 -1.35
C LEU A 213 4.10 -10.59 -2.29
N THR A 214 3.61 -11.77 -1.91
CA THR A 214 2.80 -12.67 -2.76
C THR A 214 3.49 -13.07 -4.08
N ILE A 215 4.81 -13.25 -4.02
CA ILE A 215 5.66 -13.81 -5.09
C ILE A 215 5.79 -15.32 -4.86
N CYS A 216 5.63 -16.14 -5.91
CA CYS A 216 5.76 -17.59 -5.77
C CYS A 216 7.22 -18.01 -5.55
N ALA A 217 7.45 -19.15 -4.90
CA ALA A 217 8.79 -19.59 -4.54
C ALA A 217 9.73 -19.77 -5.76
N ASP A 218 9.21 -20.22 -6.90
CA ASP A 218 10.00 -20.36 -8.13
C ASP A 218 10.46 -19.00 -8.67
N ASP A 219 9.60 -17.99 -8.60
CA ASP A 219 9.93 -16.63 -9.00
C ASP A 219 10.92 -15.97 -8.04
N VAL A 220 10.80 -16.22 -6.74
CA VAL A 220 11.81 -15.79 -5.74
C VAL A 220 13.18 -16.35 -6.14
N ASN A 221 13.29 -17.66 -6.36
CA ASN A 221 14.56 -18.29 -6.75
C ASN A 221 15.13 -17.71 -8.05
N ARG A 222 14.27 -17.46 -9.05
CA ARG A 222 14.64 -16.83 -10.32
C ARG A 222 15.17 -15.41 -10.12
N LEU A 223 14.51 -14.60 -9.29
CA LEU A 223 14.92 -13.23 -8.98
C LEU A 223 16.23 -13.19 -8.19
N LEU A 224 16.42 -14.10 -7.22
CA LEU A 224 17.68 -14.22 -6.48
C LEU A 224 18.85 -14.65 -7.38
N ALA A 225 18.60 -15.49 -8.38
CA ALA A 225 19.61 -15.82 -9.38
C ALA A 225 19.93 -14.61 -10.28
N ALA A 226 18.92 -13.86 -10.71
CA ALA A 226 19.08 -12.67 -11.54
C ALA A 226 19.83 -11.53 -10.83
N ALA A 227 19.65 -11.38 -9.50
CA ALA A 227 20.34 -10.37 -8.71
C ALA A 227 21.89 -10.55 -8.71
N ARG A 228 22.38 -11.77 -8.97
CA ARG A 228 23.83 -12.06 -9.03
C ARG A 228 24.48 -11.62 -10.34
N THR A 229 23.71 -11.46 -11.41
CA THR A 229 24.23 -11.00 -12.70
C THR A 229 24.14 -9.47 -12.75
N PRO A 230 25.27 -8.74 -12.74
CA PRO A 230 25.23 -7.30 -12.91
C PRO A 230 24.72 -6.99 -14.32
N SER A 231 23.58 -6.31 -14.38
CA SER A 231 23.00 -5.74 -15.60
C SER A 231 23.77 -4.51 -16.07
#